data_AF-A0A158G2D9-F1
#
_entry.id   AF-A0A158G2D9-F1
#
_cell.length_a   1.000
_cell.length_b   1.000
_cell.length_c   1.000
_cell.angle_alpha   90.00
_cell.angle_beta   90.00
_cell.angle_gamma   90.00
#
_symmetry.space_group_name_H-M   'P 1'
#
loop_
_entity.id
_entity.type
_entity.pdbx_description
1 polymer ?
#
loop_
_entity_poly.entity_id
_entity_poly.type
_entity_poly.pdbx_seq_one_letter_code
_entity_poly.pdbx_strand_id
1 'polypeptide(L)'
;MWSTSCPRTVNSDLTNTEFLRRHARRLLRRAHADSTSTAMPVVRRLLAAGVTRAETLAQLHESRADVQLKHILNMLAVERGHSGWDACKPVLDTREPAVIDRYRFDAGAFGDHEKVWFAGAGAAREWQREHGGYIVEYGDQAVAILWRE
;
A
#
# COMPACT_ATOMS: atom_id res chain seq x y z
N MET A 1 11.23 -18.66 18.08
CA MET A 1 10.48 -17.40 17.98
C MET A 1 10.80 -16.78 16.64
N TRP A 2 9.82 -16.26 15.91
CA TRP A 2 10.04 -15.59 14.63
C TRP A 2 10.59 -14.18 14.85
N SER A 3 11.35 -13.63 13.90
CA SER A 3 11.89 -12.27 14.04
C SER A 3 10.77 -11.23 13.99
N THR A 4 10.80 -10.26 14.91
CA THR A 4 9.89 -9.11 14.92
C THR A 4 10.42 -7.92 14.13
N SER A 5 11.63 -8.05 13.57
CA SER A 5 12.24 -7.05 12.70
C SER A 5 11.65 -7.14 11.30
N CYS A 6 11.68 -6.04 10.53
CA CYS A 6 11.23 -6.08 9.13
C CYS A 6 12.18 -6.98 8.33
N PRO A 7 11.69 -8.01 7.61
CA PRO A 7 12.54 -8.84 6.76
C PRO A 7 13.20 -7.97 5.69
N ARG A 8 14.41 -8.34 5.27
CA ARG A 8 15.13 -7.61 4.22
C ARG A 8 14.35 -7.70 2.91
N THR A 9 13.63 -6.63 2.58
CA THR A 9 12.82 -6.58 1.36
C THR A 9 13.63 -6.16 0.15
N VAL A 10 13.20 -6.58 -1.04
CA VAL A 10 13.71 -6.05 -2.31
C VAL A 10 13.43 -4.53 -2.36
N ASN A 11 14.48 -3.70 -2.48
CA ASN A 11 14.48 -2.23 -2.39
C ASN A 11 14.51 -1.62 -0.96
N SER A 12 15.22 -2.24 0.00
CA SER A 12 15.44 -1.66 1.34
C SER A 12 16.06 -0.26 1.34
N ASP A 13 16.75 0.13 0.26
CA ASP A 13 17.58 1.33 0.23
C ASP A 13 16.84 2.58 -0.25
N LEU A 14 15.58 2.44 -0.67
CA LEU A 14 14.76 3.57 -1.11
C LEU A 14 14.12 4.29 0.09
N THR A 15 14.11 5.62 0.02
CA THR A 15 13.29 6.44 0.91
C THR A 15 11.80 6.13 0.72
N ASN A 16 10.96 6.45 1.72
CA ASN A 16 9.52 6.21 1.65
C ASN A 16 8.90 6.99 0.47
N THR A 17 9.34 8.22 0.25
CA THR A 17 8.92 9.06 -0.88
C THR A 17 9.26 8.41 -2.23
N GLU A 18 10.49 7.93 -2.41
CA GLU A 18 10.92 7.29 -3.66
C GLU A 18 10.16 5.99 -3.93
N PHE A 19 9.98 5.16 -2.90
CA PHE A 19 9.19 3.94 -3.00
C PHE A 19 7.77 4.25 -3.47
N LEU A 20 7.08 5.19 -2.82
CA LEU A 20 5.70 5.54 -3.17
C LEU A 20 5.59 6.12 -4.57
N ARG A 21 6.54 6.94 -5.03
CA ARG A 21 6.56 7.43 -6.42
C ARG A 21 6.71 6.30 -7.42
N ARG A 22 7.60 5.33 -7.16
CA ARG A 22 7.78 4.15 -8.02
C ARG A 22 6.52 3.28 -8.02
N HIS A 23 5.92 3.08 -6.84
CA HIS A 23 4.68 2.34 -6.68
C HIS A 23 3.52 3.02 -7.42
N ALA A 24 3.39 4.34 -7.32
CA ALA A 24 2.38 5.12 -8.04
C ALA A 24 2.49 4.97 -9.57
N ARG A 25 3.70 4.95 -10.13
CA ARG A 25 3.88 4.69 -11.58
C ARG A 25 3.46 3.27 -11.97
N ARG A 26 3.67 2.27 -11.11
CA ARG A 26 3.17 0.90 -11.35
C ARG A 26 1.64 0.87 -11.31
N LEU A 27 1.02 1.51 -10.33
CA LEU A 27 -0.44 1.61 -10.22
C LEU A 27 -1.05 2.35 -11.42
N LEU A 28 -0.41 3.42 -11.89
CA LEU A 28 -0.85 4.14 -13.09
C LEU A 28 -0.89 3.22 -14.31
N ARG A 29 0.18 2.44 -14.55
CA ARG A 29 0.19 1.46 -15.64
C ARG A 29 -0.90 0.40 -15.48
N ARG A 30 -1.17 -0.05 -14.25
CA ARG A 30 -2.26 -1.00 -13.97
C ARG A 30 -3.63 -0.37 -14.23
N ALA A 31 -3.84 0.88 -13.84
CA ALA A 31 -5.08 1.61 -14.10
C ALA A 31 -5.36 1.75 -15.61
N HIS A 32 -4.31 1.88 -16.42
CA HIS A 32 -4.41 1.96 -17.88
C HIS A 32 -4.48 0.59 -18.58
N ALA A 33 -4.37 -0.53 -17.84
CA ALA A 33 -4.40 -1.84 -18.46
C ALA A 33 -5.76 -2.12 -19.14
N ASP A 34 -5.72 -2.85 -20.25
CA ASP A 34 -6.93 -3.32 -20.94
C ASP A 34 -7.67 -4.40 -20.16
N SER A 35 -6.93 -5.17 -19.37
CA SER A 35 -7.48 -6.18 -18.48
C SER A 35 -8.25 -5.52 -17.33
N THR A 36 -9.57 -5.70 -17.33
CA THR A 36 -10.45 -5.21 -16.25
C THR A 36 -10.00 -5.71 -14.88
N SER A 37 -9.58 -6.98 -14.75
CA SER A 37 -9.10 -7.52 -13.46
C SER A 37 -7.82 -6.84 -12.97
N THR A 38 -7.01 -6.29 -13.88
CA THR A 38 -5.80 -5.53 -13.55
C THR A 38 -6.09 -4.08 -13.18
N ALA A 39 -6.99 -3.43 -13.94
CA ALA A 39 -7.32 -2.01 -13.76
C ALA A 39 -8.29 -1.76 -12.60
N MET A 40 -9.31 -2.62 -12.44
CA MET A 40 -10.41 -2.40 -11.52
C MET A 40 -9.99 -2.18 -10.06
N PRO A 41 -9.00 -2.90 -9.49
CA PRO A 41 -8.53 -2.62 -8.13
C PRO A 41 -8.01 -1.18 -7.95
N VAL A 42 -7.33 -0.62 -8.96
CA VAL A 42 -6.80 0.75 -8.90
C VAL A 42 -7.92 1.77 -9.10
N VAL A 43 -8.84 1.52 -10.04
CA VAL A 43 -10.01 2.37 -10.30
C VAL A 43 -10.91 2.47 -9.06
N ARG A 44 -11.16 1.36 -8.36
CA ARG A 44 -11.93 1.37 -7.10
C ARG A 44 -11.27 2.22 -6.01
N ARG A 45 -9.95 2.14 -5.86
CA ARG A 45 -9.19 2.96 -4.91
C ARG A 45 -9.26 4.45 -5.26
N LEU A 46 -9.15 4.79 -6.55
CA LEU A 46 -9.28 6.17 -7.02
C LEU A 46 -10.66 6.76 -6.72
N LEU A 47 -11.72 5.99 -6.96
CA LEU A 47 -13.09 6.41 -6.66
C LEU A 47 -13.28 6.62 -5.15
N ALA A 48 -12.85 5.67 -4.33
CA ALA A 48 -12.95 5.75 -2.87
C ALA A 48 -12.17 6.95 -2.30
N ALA A 49 -11.05 7.33 -2.92
CA ALA A 49 -10.27 8.49 -2.52
C ALA A 49 -10.86 9.84 -2.98
N GLY A 50 -11.84 9.84 -3.90
CA GLY A 50 -12.48 11.07 -4.38
C GLY A 50 -11.53 12.05 -5.10
N VAL A 51 -10.43 11.55 -5.67
CA VAL A 51 -9.37 12.39 -6.27
C VAL A 51 -9.59 12.70 -7.76
N THR A 52 -10.68 12.20 -8.33
CA THR A 52 -11.11 12.43 -9.71
C THR A 52 -12.50 13.04 -9.72
N ARG A 53 -12.95 13.53 -10.88
CA ARG A 53 -14.30 14.08 -11.05
C ARG A 53 -15.37 13.01 -11.33
N ALA A 54 -14.97 11.74 -11.47
CA ALA A 54 -15.90 10.68 -11.77
C ALA A 54 -16.71 10.32 -10.52
N GLU A 55 -18.03 10.30 -10.64
CA GLU A 55 -18.95 9.98 -9.53
C GLU A 55 -19.19 8.48 -9.39
N THR A 56 -19.00 7.73 -10.48
CA THR A 56 -19.27 6.29 -10.51
C THR A 56 -18.06 5.50 -10.97
N LEU A 57 -18.03 4.23 -10.58
CA LEU A 57 -16.97 3.30 -10.96
C LEU A 57 -16.93 3.05 -12.47
N ALA A 58 -18.08 2.98 -13.12
CA ALA A 58 -18.20 2.78 -14.57
C ALA A 58 -17.61 3.96 -15.34
N GLN A 59 -18.02 5.20 -15.00
CA GLN A 59 -17.48 6.42 -15.61
C GLN A 59 -15.96 6.52 -15.44
N LEU A 60 -15.44 6.20 -14.24
CA LEU A 60 -14.01 6.25 -14.00
C LEU A 60 -13.25 5.16 -14.77
N HIS A 61 -13.85 3.99 -14.95
CA HIS A 61 -13.25 2.91 -15.74
C HIS A 61 -13.20 3.24 -17.24
N GLU A 62 -14.24 3.88 -17.77
CA GLU A 62 -14.29 4.34 -19.17
C GLU A 62 -13.26 5.45 -19.41
N SER A 63 -13.17 6.43 -18.51
CA SER A 63 -12.20 7.54 -18.57
C SER A 63 -10.83 7.21 -17.97
N ARG A 64 -10.51 5.93 -17.71
CA ARG A 64 -9.28 5.55 -17.01
C ARG A 64 -8.00 6.02 -17.71
N ALA A 65 -8.04 6.19 -19.03
CA ALA A 65 -6.93 6.74 -19.81
C ALA A 65 -6.54 8.18 -19.38
N ASP A 66 -7.49 8.96 -18.88
CA ASP A 66 -7.26 10.33 -18.39
C ASP A 66 -6.67 10.38 -16.97
N VAL A 67 -6.56 9.22 -16.31
CA VAL A 67 -5.90 9.13 -15.00
C VAL A 67 -4.42 9.50 -15.17
N GLN A 68 -3.98 10.50 -14.41
CA GLN A 68 -2.61 10.97 -14.38
C GLN A 68 -1.92 10.55 -13.09
N LEU A 69 -0.57 10.61 -13.08
CA LEU A 69 0.24 10.28 -11.90
C LEU A 69 -0.17 11.08 -10.65
N LYS A 70 -0.60 12.35 -10.80
CA LYS A 70 -1.06 13.19 -9.70
C LYS A 70 -2.29 12.59 -8.99
N HIS A 71 -3.22 11.96 -9.72
CA HIS A 71 -4.39 11.32 -9.13
C HIS A 71 -3.97 10.12 -8.29
N ILE A 72 -3.04 9.30 -8.79
CA ILE A 72 -2.50 8.16 -8.03
C ILE A 72 -1.78 8.62 -6.77
N LEU A 73 -0.95 9.67 -6.85
CA LEU A 73 -0.23 10.20 -5.69
C LEU A 73 -1.18 10.80 -4.64
N ASN A 74 -2.21 11.53 -5.07
CA ASN A 74 -3.24 12.03 -4.16
C ASN A 74 -4.04 10.90 -3.53
N MET A 75 -4.39 9.85 -4.29
CA MET A 75 -5.06 8.68 -3.75
C MET A 75 -4.22 8.02 -2.64
N LEU A 76 -2.92 7.80 -2.88
CA LEU A 76 -2.02 7.25 -1.86
C LEU A 76 -1.90 8.16 -0.63
N ALA A 77 -2.00 9.49 -0.79
CA ALA A 77 -2.00 10.43 0.32
C ALA A 77 -3.30 10.35 1.14
N VAL A 78 -4.46 10.30 0.47
CA VAL A 78 -5.78 10.19 1.10
C VAL A 78 -5.92 8.89 1.88
N GLU A 79 -5.46 7.77 1.33
CA GLU A 79 -5.43 6.48 2.03
C GLU A 79 -4.60 6.50 3.33
N ARG A 80 -3.68 7.45 3.44
CA ARG A 80 -2.83 7.67 4.64
C ARG A 80 -3.39 8.75 5.56
N GLY A 81 -4.58 9.28 5.28
CA GLY A 81 -5.23 10.34 6.06
C GLY A 81 -4.75 11.75 5.76
N HIS A 82 -4.05 11.97 4.64
CA HIS A 82 -3.65 13.32 4.21
C HIS A 82 -4.61 13.89 3.17
N SER A 83 -4.76 15.22 3.13
CA SER A 83 -5.60 15.90 2.13
C SER A 83 -5.09 15.79 0.69
N GLY A 84 -3.81 15.49 0.50
CA GLY A 84 -3.19 15.36 -0.81
C GLY A 84 -1.69 15.09 -0.73
N TRP A 85 -1.08 14.86 -1.89
CA TRP A 85 0.33 14.50 -1.98
C TRP A 85 1.27 15.55 -1.41
N ASP A 86 0.97 16.84 -1.61
CA ASP A 86 1.81 17.93 -1.11
C ASP A 86 1.85 18.00 0.43
N ALA A 87 0.76 17.63 1.10
CA ALA A 87 0.71 17.51 2.56
C ALA A 87 1.38 16.23 3.09
N CYS A 88 1.34 15.15 2.30
CA CYS A 88 1.92 13.85 2.66
C CYS A 88 3.46 13.84 2.48
N LYS A 89 3.96 14.34 1.36
CA LYS A 89 5.37 14.30 0.97
C LYS A 89 6.35 14.77 2.06
N PRO A 90 6.21 15.93 2.72
CA PRO A 90 7.22 16.43 3.66
C PRO A 90 7.38 15.57 4.91
N VAL A 91 6.36 14.78 5.27
CA VAL A 91 6.40 13.94 6.49
C VAL A 91 6.80 12.50 6.21
N LEU A 92 6.77 12.05 4.95
CA LEU A 92 6.99 10.63 4.60
C LEU A 92 8.33 10.09 5.05
N ASP A 93 9.40 10.84 4.82
CA ASP A 93 10.77 10.39 5.11
C ASP A 93 11.19 10.68 6.56
N THR A 94 10.34 11.39 7.33
CA THR A 94 10.52 11.59 8.78
C THR A 94 9.91 10.47 9.62
N ARG A 95 9.08 9.61 9.00
CA ARG A 95 8.38 8.51 9.64
C ARG A 95 9.16 7.22 9.47
N GLU A 96 8.95 6.29 10.40
CA GLU A 96 9.50 4.95 10.28
C GLU A 96 9.06 4.28 8.97
N PRO A 97 9.92 3.46 8.34
CA PRO A 97 9.58 2.73 7.12
C PRO A 97 8.26 1.96 7.23
N ALA A 98 7.93 1.44 8.41
CA ALA A 98 6.73 0.64 8.65
C ALA A 98 5.43 1.32 8.20
N VAL A 99 5.40 2.66 8.18
CA VAL A 99 4.23 3.45 7.79
C VAL A 99 3.76 3.20 6.35
N ILE A 100 4.61 2.65 5.46
CA ILE A 100 4.26 2.32 4.07
C ILE A 100 4.26 0.81 3.79
N ASP A 101 4.32 -0.04 4.81
CA ASP A 101 4.48 -1.48 4.59
C ASP A 101 3.30 -2.13 3.90
N ARG A 102 2.10 -1.59 4.07
CA ARG A 102 0.94 -1.97 3.25
C ARG A 102 1.24 -1.91 1.75
N TYR A 103 1.92 -0.85 1.31
CA TYR A 103 2.27 -0.65 -0.10
C TYR A 103 3.47 -1.48 -0.54
N ARG A 104 4.39 -1.79 0.38
CA ARG A 104 5.46 -2.78 0.17
C ARG A 104 4.86 -4.17 0.00
N PHE A 105 3.88 -4.53 0.81
CA PHE A 105 3.12 -5.76 0.71
C PHE A 105 2.40 -5.88 -0.63
N ASP A 106 1.66 -4.86 -1.04
CA ASP A 106 1.02 -4.80 -2.38
C ASP A 106 2.03 -4.95 -3.54
N ALA A 107 3.28 -4.53 -3.32
CA ALA A 107 4.35 -4.62 -4.31
C ALA A 107 5.11 -5.96 -4.27
N GLY A 108 4.72 -6.90 -3.41
CA GLY A 108 5.37 -8.21 -3.25
C GLY A 108 6.69 -8.17 -2.49
N ALA A 109 6.96 -7.12 -1.70
CA ALA A 109 8.24 -6.92 -1.02
C ALA A 109 8.57 -8.00 0.02
N PHE A 110 7.56 -8.68 0.55
CA PHE A 110 7.69 -9.75 1.55
C PHE A 110 7.73 -11.16 0.94
N GLY A 111 7.82 -11.28 -0.39
CA GLY A 111 8.01 -12.54 -1.12
C GLY A 111 7.14 -13.69 -0.64
N ASP A 112 7.76 -14.87 -0.57
CA ASP A 112 7.11 -16.14 -0.22
C ASP A 112 7.22 -16.47 1.28
N HIS A 113 7.53 -15.48 2.12
CA HIS A 113 7.43 -15.66 3.57
C HIS A 113 6.04 -16.13 3.95
N GLU A 114 5.97 -16.97 4.99
CA GLU A 114 4.70 -17.45 5.55
C GLU A 114 3.94 -16.28 6.18
N LYS A 115 2.61 -16.28 6.00
CA LYS A 115 1.73 -15.15 6.34
C LYS A 115 0.57 -15.64 7.19
N VAL A 116 0.40 -15.05 8.37
CA VAL A 116 -0.76 -15.31 9.23
C VAL A 116 -1.64 -14.07 9.23
N TRP A 117 -2.91 -14.23 8.83
CA TRP A 117 -3.86 -13.13 8.74
C TRP A 117 -4.72 -13.01 9.99
N PHE A 118 -4.93 -11.77 10.41
CA PHE A 118 -5.75 -11.42 11.55
C PHE A 118 -6.82 -10.42 11.14
N ALA A 119 -7.99 -10.53 11.78
CA ALA A 119 -9.10 -9.61 11.55
C ALA A 119 -8.80 -8.17 12.02
N GLY A 120 -7.74 -7.95 12.79
CA GLY A 120 -7.30 -6.62 13.19
C GLY A 120 -5.91 -6.60 13.85
N ALA A 121 -5.35 -5.40 13.96
CA ALA A 121 -4.01 -5.18 14.50
C ALA A 121 -3.86 -5.61 15.97
N GLY A 122 -4.92 -5.50 16.78
CA GLY A 122 -4.90 -5.93 18.19
C GLY A 122 -4.59 -7.42 18.35
N ALA A 123 -5.37 -8.28 17.68
CA ALA A 123 -5.17 -9.73 17.69
C ALA A 123 -3.81 -10.13 17.10
N ALA A 124 -3.36 -9.45 16.05
CA ALA A 124 -2.03 -9.70 15.48
C ALA A 124 -0.90 -9.39 16.46
N ARG A 125 -1.00 -8.29 17.22
CA ARG A 125 -0.01 -7.91 18.24
C ARG A 125 -0.03 -8.84 19.46
N GLU A 126 -1.20 -9.33 19.86
CA GLU A 126 -1.33 -10.37 20.88
C GLU A 126 -0.58 -11.64 20.46
N TRP A 127 -0.86 -12.13 19.27
CA TRP A 127 -0.20 -13.31 18.71
C TRP A 127 1.32 -13.11 18.56
N GLN A 128 1.75 -11.92 18.11
CA GLN A 128 3.16 -11.56 17.95
C GLN A 128 3.94 -11.67 19.26
N ARG A 129 3.35 -11.31 20.40
CA ARG A 129 4.05 -11.39 21.70
C ARG A 129 4.42 -12.82 22.08
N GLU A 130 3.64 -13.80 21.63
CA GLU A 130 3.84 -15.22 21.92
C GLU A 130 4.72 -15.91 20.85
N HIS A 131 4.58 -15.53 19.58
CA HIS A 131 5.17 -16.26 18.45
C HIS A 131 6.29 -15.50 17.73
N GLY A 132 6.35 -14.18 17.89
CA GLY A 132 7.18 -13.25 17.11
C GLY A 132 6.54 -12.87 15.77
N GLY A 133 7.37 -12.56 14.77
CA GLY A 133 6.92 -12.22 13.42
C GLY A 133 6.75 -10.72 13.22
N TYR A 134 6.84 -10.27 11.97
CA TYR A 134 6.73 -8.85 11.62
C TYR A 134 5.29 -8.49 11.26
N ILE A 135 4.67 -7.55 11.98
CA ILE A 135 3.28 -7.17 11.73
C ILE A 135 3.21 -6.06 10.69
N VAL A 136 2.40 -6.28 9.66
CA VAL A 136 2.00 -5.27 8.68
C VAL A 136 0.50 -5.00 8.83
N GLU A 137 0.15 -3.74 9.09
CA GLU A 137 -1.25 -3.30 9.12
C GLU A 137 -1.77 -3.12 7.68
N TYR A 138 -2.94 -3.70 7.39
CA TYR A 138 -3.56 -3.72 6.06
C TYR A 138 -5.03 -3.30 6.15
N GLY A 139 -5.26 -2.00 6.32
CA GLY A 139 -6.61 -1.46 6.48
C GLY A 139 -7.15 -1.88 7.84
N ASP A 140 -8.30 -2.55 7.86
CA ASP A 140 -8.89 -3.06 9.10
C ASP A 140 -8.24 -4.38 9.56
N GLN A 141 -7.48 -5.05 8.69
CA GLN A 141 -6.80 -6.31 8.97
C GLN A 141 -5.32 -6.11 9.29
N ALA A 142 -4.67 -7.16 9.75
CA ALA A 142 -3.21 -7.20 9.90
C ALA A 142 -2.66 -8.57 9.49
N VAL A 143 -1.40 -8.59 9.06
CA VAL A 143 -0.71 -9.82 8.68
C VAL A 143 0.63 -9.92 9.41
N ALA A 144 0.91 -11.08 10.00
CA ALA A 144 2.23 -11.41 10.51
C ALA A 144 3.05 -12.09 9.42
N ILE A 145 4.20 -11.50 9.09
CA ILE A 145 5.20 -12.06 8.18
C ILE A 145 6.17 -12.88 9.01
N LEU A 146 6.22 -14.18 8.75
CA LEU A 146 7.04 -15.12 9.50
C LEU A 146 8.35 -15.36 8.76
N TRP A 147 9.45 -14.96 9.39
CA TRP A 147 10.78 -15.14 8.86
C TRP A 147 11.81 -15.31 9.99
N ARG A 148 12.92 -15.98 9.66
CA ARG A 148 14.06 -16.21 10.55
C ARG A 148 15.29 -15.57 9.91
N GLU A 149 16.14 -14.98 10.76
CA GLU A 149 17.47 -14.51 10.38
C GLU A 149 18.40 -15.68 10.05
#